data_AF-A0A929E1N0-F1
#
_entry.id   AF-A0A929E1N0-F1
#
_cell.length_a   1.000
_cell.length_b   1.000
_cell.length_c   1.000
_cell.angle_alpha   90.00
_cell.angle_beta   90.00
_cell.angle_gamma   90.00
#
_symmetry.space_group_name_H-M   'P 1'
#
loop_
_entity.id
_entity.type
_entity.pdbx_description
1 polymer ?
#
loop_
_entity_poly.entity_id
_entity_poly.type
_entity_poly.pdbx_seq_one_letter_code
_entity_poly.pdbx_strand_id
1 'polypeptide(L)'
;AGPGDRLIVGGPMRGVAIYDKDQGVGKDAYGLFVVSDSDFPPVTDIACLNCGECVAACPARLSVNMITRFAEFGLYEKAREYGIDYCFECGMCGFYCTARRPLVQLIRLAKSELAAIDAVAAAEAAA
;
A
#
# COMPACT_ATOMS: atom_id res chain seq x y z
N ALA A 1 -20.73 -5.27 -11.97
CA ALA A 1 -19.47 -4.59 -12.34
C ALA A 1 -19.50 -4.39 -13.84
N GLY A 2 -19.58 -3.13 -14.28
CA GLY A 2 -19.45 -2.74 -15.68
C GLY A 2 -18.01 -2.93 -16.19
N PRO A 3 -17.75 -2.62 -17.47
CA PRO A 3 -16.40 -2.60 -18.02
C PRO A 3 -15.54 -1.56 -17.28
N GLY A 4 -14.40 -1.98 -16.73
CA GLY A 4 -13.45 -1.09 -16.03
C GLY A 4 -13.60 -1.04 -14.49
N ASP A 5 -14.75 -1.47 -13.95
CA ASP A 5 -14.96 -1.49 -12.49
C ASP A 5 -13.98 -2.43 -11.79
N ARG A 6 -13.48 -1.99 -10.64
CA ARG A 6 -12.59 -2.79 -9.80
C ARG A 6 -13.39 -3.51 -8.74
N LEU A 7 -13.17 -4.82 -8.64
CA LEU A 7 -13.70 -5.65 -7.57
C LEU A 7 -12.66 -5.74 -6.46
N ILE A 8 -13.02 -5.32 -5.24
CA ILE A 8 -12.13 -5.30 -4.09
C ILE A 8 -12.67 -6.23 -3.02
N VAL A 9 -11.88 -7.22 -2.63
CA VAL A 9 -12.22 -8.18 -1.57
C VAL A 9 -11.52 -7.76 -0.27
N GLY A 10 -12.24 -7.82 0.86
CA GLY A 10 -11.67 -7.50 2.17
C GLY A 10 -11.68 -6.01 2.52
N GLY A 11 -12.67 -5.26 2.04
CA GLY A 11 -12.94 -3.88 2.45
C GLY A 11 -12.47 -2.79 1.48
N PRO A 12 -12.99 -1.56 1.59
CA PRO A 12 -12.70 -0.48 0.64
C PRO A 12 -11.28 0.11 0.81
N MET A 13 -10.69 -0.04 2.00
CA MET A 13 -9.40 0.58 2.33
C MET A 13 -8.26 -0.45 2.33
N ARG A 14 -8.44 -1.55 3.05
CA ARG A 14 -7.41 -2.60 3.22
C ARG A 14 -7.58 -3.79 2.26
N GLY A 15 -8.63 -3.79 1.45
CA GLY A 15 -8.88 -4.88 0.53
C GLY A 15 -7.85 -4.99 -0.59
N VAL A 16 -8.00 -6.05 -1.36
CA VAL A 16 -7.17 -6.34 -2.53
C VAL A 16 -8.08 -6.39 -3.75
N ALA A 17 -7.64 -5.75 -4.84
CA ALA A 17 -8.34 -5.83 -6.11
C ALA A 17 -8.15 -7.23 -6.70
N ILE A 18 -9.25 -7.92 -7.03
CA ILE A 18 -9.21 -9.22 -7.70
C ILE A 18 -9.11 -9.03 -9.21
N TYR A 19 -8.32 -9.89 -9.84
CA TYR A 19 -8.17 -9.91 -11.29
C TYR A 19 -9.22 -10.80 -11.96
N ASP A 20 -9.52 -11.93 -11.31
CA ASP A 20 -10.46 -12.94 -11.81
C ASP A 20 -11.73 -12.96 -10.94
N LYS A 21 -12.89 -12.96 -11.60
CA LYS A 21 -14.20 -13.01 -10.94
C LYS A 21 -14.52 -14.41 -10.40
N ASP A 22 -13.84 -15.43 -10.91
CA ASP A 22 -14.06 -16.83 -10.54
C ASP A 22 -13.14 -17.30 -9.40
N GLN A 23 -12.23 -16.43 -8.90
CA GLN A 23 -11.24 -16.75 -7.86
C GLN A 23 -11.85 -17.15 -6.49
N GLY A 24 -13.14 -16.87 -6.26
CA GLY A 24 -13.79 -17.08 -4.97
C GLY A 24 -13.29 -16.10 -3.89
N VAL A 25 -13.87 -16.19 -2.69
CA VAL A 25 -13.51 -15.33 -1.55
C VAL A 25 -12.90 -16.16 -0.42
N GLY A 26 -11.82 -15.65 0.19
CA GLY A 26 -11.18 -16.28 1.34
C GLY A 26 -11.99 -16.10 2.63
N LYS A 27 -11.73 -16.94 3.64
CA LYS A 27 -12.38 -16.87 4.96
C LYS A 27 -12.22 -15.51 5.66
N ASP A 28 -11.12 -14.82 5.38
CA ASP A 28 -10.77 -13.54 5.98
C ASP A 28 -11.44 -12.35 5.25
N ALA A 29 -12.17 -12.63 4.17
CA ALA A 29 -12.92 -11.63 3.43
C ALA A 29 -14.19 -11.24 4.20
N TYR A 30 -14.24 -10.01 4.69
CA TYR A 30 -15.39 -9.46 5.40
C TYR A 30 -16.32 -8.62 4.51
N GLY A 31 -16.03 -8.50 3.21
CA GLY A 31 -16.89 -7.79 2.26
C GLY A 31 -16.32 -7.75 0.85
N LEU A 32 -17.21 -7.61 -0.14
CA LEU A 32 -16.90 -7.39 -1.55
C LEU A 32 -17.38 -5.99 -1.94
N PHE A 33 -16.48 -5.19 -2.48
CA PHE A 33 -16.73 -3.82 -2.90
C PHE A 33 -16.57 -3.71 -4.41
N VAL A 34 -17.49 -2.98 -5.04
CA VAL A 34 -17.40 -2.63 -6.46
C VAL A 34 -17.09 -1.14 -6.51
N VAL A 35 -15.93 -0.80 -7.06
CA VAL A 35 -15.49 0.58 -7.24
C VAL A 35 -15.58 0.91 -8.71
N SER A 36 -16.34 1.96 -9.04
CA SER A 36 -16.46 2.46 -10.42
C SER A 36 -15.09 2.93 -10.93
N ASP A 37 -14.82 2.71 -12.21
CA ASP A 37 -13.60 3.23 -12.85
C ASP A 37 -13.49 4.77 -12.72
N SER A 38 -14.63 5.47 -12.69
CA SER A 38 -14.69 6.93 -12.50
C SER A 38 -14.17 7.40 -11.14
N ASP A 39 -14.24 6.55 -10.12
CA ASP A 39 -14.04 6.96 -8.73
C ASP A 39 -12.57 6.83 -8.30
N PHE A 40 -11.77 6.10 -9.08
CA PHE A 40 -10.37 5.86 -8.74
C PHE A 40 -9.44 6.60 -9.70
N PRO A 41 -8.62 7.56 -9.22
CA PRO A 41 -7.66 8.24 -10.07
C PRO A 41 -6.61 7.24 -10.60
N PRO A 42 -6.22 7.32 -11.88
CA PRO A 42 -5.21 6.43 -12.46
C PRO A 42 -3.88 6.60 -11.72
N VAL A 43 -3.19 5.49 -11.49
CA VAL A 43 -1.83 5.51 -10.94
C VAL A 43 -0.87 6.01 -12.02
N THR A 44 0.08 6.85 -11.63
CA THR A 44 1.13 7.36 -12.52
C THR A 44 2.52 7.08 -11.94
N ASP A 45 3.53 7.23 -12.80
CA ASP A 45 4.96 7.06 -12.53
C ASP A 45 5.69 8.39 -12.30
N ILE A 46 4.93 9.47 -12.10
CA ILE A 46 5.48 10.81 -11.90
C ILE A 46 6.20 10.88 -10.54
N ALA A 47 7.34 11.56 -10.51
CA ALA A 47 8.10 11.78 -9.30
C ALA A 47 7.31 12.52 -8.21
N CYS A 48 7.70 12.33 -6.95
CA CYS A 48 7.08 13.01 -5.82
C CYS A 48 7.28 14.53 -5.91
N LEU A 49 6.17 15.28 -5.84
CA LEU A 49 6.16 16.76 -5.87
C LEU A 49 6.50 17.39 -4.51
N ASN A 50 6.66 16.60 -3.44
CA ASN A 50 6.86 17.06 -2.06
C ASN A 50 5.76 18.01 -1.54
N CYS A 51 4.51 17.82 -1.98
CA CYS A 51 3.37 18.64 -1.56
C CYS A 51 2.91 18.43 -0.10
N GLY A 52 3.21 17.28 0.50
CA GLY A 52 2.85 16.98 1.90
C GLY A 52 1.43 16.46 2.15
N GLU A 53 0.54 16.45 1.16
CA GLU A 53 -0.86 15.98 1.30
C GLU A 53 -0.97 14.56 1.89
N CYS A 54 -0.14 13.63 1.42
CA CYS A 54 -0.12 12.26 1.92
C CYS A 54 0.29 12.14 3.41
N VAL A 55 1.07 13.10 3.92
CA VAL A 55 1.47 13.17 5.33
C VAL A 55 0.33 13.75 6.16
N ALA A 56 -0.30 14.84 5.69
CA ALA A 56 -1.42 15.48 6.36
C ALA A 56 -2.64 14.56 6.49
N ALA A 57 -2.96 13.78 5.45
CA ALA A 57 -4.06 12.84 5.45
C ALA A 57 -3.77 11.53 6.21
N CYS A 58 -2.53 11.30 6.67
CA CYS A 58 -2.17 10.04 7.32
C CYS A 58 -2.72 9.98 8.75
N PRO A 59 -3.61 9.03 9.08
CA PRO A 59 -4.16 8.89 10.44
C PRO A 59 -3.09 8.47 11.46
N ALA A 60 -2.05 7.77 11.03
CA ALA A 60 -0.90 7.38 11.85
C ALA A 60 0.18 8.47 11.93
N ARG A 61 -0.01 9.63 11.27
CA ARG A 61 0.94 10.75 11.24
C ARG A 61 2.36 10.35 10.78
N LEU A 62 2.43 9.44 9.81
CA LEU A 62 3.70 8.97 9.24
C LEU A 62 4.21 9.90 8.15
N SER A 63 5.52 9.94 8.00
CA SER A 63 6.20 10.60 6.88
C SER A 63 6.14 9.73 5.62
N VAL A 64 4.94 9.58 5.07
CA VAL A 64 4.66 8.63 3.98
C VAL A 64 5.47 8.93 2.72
N ASN A 65 5.73 10.21 2.44
CA ASN A 65 6.58 10.63 1.33
C ASN A 65 8.00 10.07 1.47
N MET A 66 8.58 10.05 2.67
CA MET A 66 9.93 9.51 2.90
C MET A 66 9.94 7.98 2.88
N ILE A 67 9.00 7.34 3.57
CA ILE A 67 8.85 5.87 3.58
C ILE A 67 8.79 5.32 2.16
N THR A 68 7.92 5.90 1.33
CA THR A 68 7.71 5.42 -0.05
C THR A 68 8.88 5.72 -0.98
N ARG A 69 9.61 6.82 -0.76
CA ARG A 69 10.86 7.10 -1.49
C ARG A 69 11.93 6.07 -1.16
N PHE A 70 12.12 5.72 0.11
CA PHE A 70 13.08 4.68 0.47
C PHE A 70 12.68 3.31 -0.07
N ALA A 71 11.39 2.97 0.03
CA ALA A 71 10.85 1.73 -0.53
C ALA A 71 11.11 1.59 -2.04
N GLU A 72 10.90 2.66 -2.81
CA GLU A 72 11.12 2.69 -4.26
C GLU A 72 12.58 2.41 -4.66
N PHE A 73 13.55 2.78 -3.82
CA PHE A 73 14.97 2.50 -4.04
C PHE A 73 15.46 1.24 -3.32
N GLY A 74 14.57 0.41 -2.77
CA GLY A 74 14.94 -0.82 -2.04
C GLY A 74 15.63 -0.56 -0.70
N LEU A 75 15.59 0.66 -0.17
CA LEU A 75 16.21 1.05 1.09
C LEU A 75 15.26 0.80 2.27
N TYR A 76 14.82 -0.45 2.44
CA TYR A 76 13.72 -0.79 3.35
C TYR A 76 14.02 -0.53 4.83
N GLU A 77 15.26 -0.75 5.29
CA GLU A 77 15.65 -0.43 6.67
C GLU A 77 15.54 1.07 6.98
N LYS A 78 15.84 1.94 5.99
CA LYS A 78 15.59 3.38 6.15
C LYS A 78 14.09 3.68 6.21
N ALA A 79 13.25 2.93 5.49
CA ALA A 79 11.80 3.07 5.63
C ALA A 79 11.33 2.67 7.04
N ARG A 80 11.98 1.68 7.66
CA ARG A 80 11.75 1.26 9.05
C ARG A 80 12.13 2.33 10.07
N GLU A 81 13.25 3.02 9.88
CA GLU A 81 13.63 4.19 10.71
C GLU A 81 12.55 5.29 10.72
N TYR A 82 11.76 5.40 9.63
CA TYR A 82 10.66 6.36 9.50
C TYR A 82 9.31 5.81 10.01
N GLY A 83 9.31 4.65 10.66
CA GLY A 83 8.14 4.09 11.34
C GLY A 83 7.15 3.36 10.43
N ILE A 84 7.62 2.72 9.35
CA ILE A 84 6.76 1.94 8.44
C ILE A 84 5.93 0.86 9.18
N ASP A 85 6.44 0.32 10.28
CA ASP A 85 5.78 -0.74 11.06
C ASP A 85 4.45 -0.27 11.67
N TYR A 86 4.32 1.02 11.98
CA TYR A 86 3.08 1.62 12.49
C TYR A 86 2.03 1.84 11.38
N CYS A 87 2.39 1.68 10.11
CA CYS A 87 1.42 1.80 9.03
C CYS A 87 0.49 0.59 9.03
N PHE A 88 -0.82 0.81 8.91
CA PHE A 88 -1.81 -0.27 8.82
C PHE A 88 -2.45 -0.37 7.43
N GLU A 89 -1.76 0.14 6.40
CA GLU A 89 -2.08 -0.07 4.98
C GLU A 89 -3.50 0.36 4.56
N CYS A 90 -4.00 1.47 5.11
CA CYS A 90 -5.33 1.98 4.79
C CYS A 90 -5.45 2.63 3.40
N GLY A 91 -4.36 2.97 2.73
CA GLY A 91 -4.40 3.52 1.37
C GLY A 91 -4.75 5.01 1.24
N MET A 92 -5.04 5.73 2.34
CA MET A 92 -5.35 7.17 2.31
C MET A 92 -4.27 7.99 1.60
N CYS A 93 -2.99 7.67 1.83
CA CYS A 93 -1.88 8.35 1.20
C CYS A 93 -1.92 8.27 -0.34
N GLY A 94 -2.31 7.13 -0.90
CA GLY A 94 -2.43 6.93 -2.35
C GLY A 94 -3.59 7.75 -2.93
N PHE A 95 -4.72 7.81 -2.21
CA PHE A 95 -5.89 8.60 -2.62
C PHE A 95 -5.60 10.10 -2.64
N TYR A 96 -4.93 10.63 -1.62
CA TYR A 96 -4.58 12.06 -1.51
C TYR A 96 -3.30 12.44 -2.27
N CYS A 97 -2.61 11.50 -2.91
CA CYS A 97 -1.39 11.81 -3.66
C CYS A 97 -1.74 12.60 -4.92
N THR A 98 -1.37 13.88 -4.96
CA THR A 98 -1.56 14.72 -6.16
C THR A 98 -0.76 14.23 -7.36
N ALA A 99 0.41 13.63 -7.10
CA ALA A 99 1.25 12.98 -8.10
C ALA A 99 0.75 11.58 -8.47
N ARG A 100 -0.33 11.07 -7.86
CA ARG A 100 -0.95 9.75 -8.13
C ARG A 100 0.01 8.55 -8.12
N ARG A 101 1.02 8.62 -7.26
CA ARG A 101 2.01 7.55 -7.07
C ARG A 101 1.39 6.34 -6.35
N PRO A 102 1.88 5.11 -6.58
CA PRO A 102 1.39 3.90 -5.93
C PRO A 102 1.88 3.75 -4.47
N LEU A 103 1.55 4.73 -3.61
CA LEU A 103 2.13 4.83 -2.27
C LEU A 103 1.82 3.62 -1.37
N VAL A 104 0.58 3.13 -1.39
CA VAL A 104 0.19 1.99 -0.54
C VAL A 104 0.82 0.68 -1.02
N GLN A 105 1.01 0.52 -2.33
CA GLN A 105 1.67 -0.64 -2.92
C GLN A 105 3.16 -0.64 -2.56
N LEU A 106 3.83 0.51 -2.60
CA LEU A 106 5.22 0.65 -2.15
C LEU A 106 5.38 0.34 -0.66
N ILE A 107 4.42 0.76 0.18
CA ILE A 107 4.43 0.42 1.62
C ILE A 107 4.26 -1.09 1.83
N ARG A 108 3.31 -1.72 1.12
CA ARG A 108 3.08 -3.17 1.20
C ARG A 108 4.31 -3.96 0.77
N LEU A 109 4.95 -3.54 -0.33
CA LEU A 109 6.20 -4.12 -0.80
C LEU A 109 7.30 -3.98 0.25
N ALA A 110 7.53 -2.78 0.79
CA ALA A 110 8.56 -2.58 1.81
C ALA A 110 8.30 -3.41 3.06
N LYS A 111 7.04 -3.57 3.50
CA LYS A 111 6.70 -4.44 4.63
C LYS A 111 6.95 -5.92 4.35
N SER A 112 6.63 -6.41 3.15
CA SER A 112 6.91 -7.81 2.79
C SER A 112 8.40 -8.09 2.73
N GLU A 113 9.19 -7.15 2.22
CA GLU A 113 10.65 -7.27 2.13
C GLU A 113 11.30 -7.21 3.51
N LEU A 114 10.87 -6.29 4.36
CA LEU A 114 11.30 -6.23 5.76
C LEU A 114 10.98 -7.53 6.53
N ALA A 115 9.79 -8.09 6.34
CA ALA A 115 9.44 -9.38 6.94
C ALA A 115 10.32 -10.53 6.43
N ALA A 116 10.70 -10.52 5.15
CA ALA A 116 11.63 -11.50 4.58
C ALA A 116 13.04 -11.34 5.17
N ILE A 117 13.54 -10.11 5.30
CA ILE A 117 14.83 -9.80 5.94
C ILE A 117 14.86 -10.30 7.39
N ASP A 118 13.82 -9.98 8.17
CA ASP A 118 13.71 -10.39 9.58
C ASP A 118 13.66 -11.93 9.70
N ALA A 119 12.95 -12.61 8.79
CA ALA A 119 12.88 -14.07 8.78
C ALA A 119 14.23 -14.72 8.50
N VAL A 120 15.03 -14.17 7.59
CA VAL A 120 16.39 -14.64 7.31
C VAL A 120 17.30 -14.41 8.52
N ALA A 121 17.29 -13.21 9.10
CA ALA A 121 18.09 -12.90 10.28
C ALA A 121 17.73 -13.79 11.49
N ALA A 122 16.44 -14.09 11.69
CA ALA A 122 15.98 -14.99 12.74
C ALA A 122 16.42 -16.45 12.48
N ALA A 123 16.43 -16.91 11.23
CA ALA A 123 16.90 -18.24 10.86
C ALA A 123 18.42 -18.39 11.07
N GLU A 124 19.20 -17.36 10.74
CA GLU A 124 20.64 -17.33 11.00
C GLU A 124 20.96 -17.31 12.49
N ALA A 125 20.20 -16.58 13.30
CA ALA A 125 20.40 -16.53 14.76
C ALA A 125 20.00 -17.82 15.48
N ALA A 126 19.15 -18.64 14.87
CA ALA A 126 18.70 -19.92 15.42
C ALA A 126 19.59 -21.11 15.00
N ALA A 127 20.52 -20.90 14.05
CA ALA A 127 21.49 -21.87 13.59
C ALA A 127 22.79 -21.81 14.42
#